data_AF-A0AAD9NWF1-F1
#
_entry.id   AF-A0AAD9NWF1-F1
#
_cell.length_a   1.000
_cell.length_b   1.000
_cell.length_c   1.000
_cell.angle_alpha   90.00
_cell.angle_beta   90.00
_cell.angle_gamma   90.00
#
_symmetry.space_group_name_H-M   'P 1'
#
loop_
_entity.id
_entity.type
_entity.pdbx_description
1 polymer ?
#
loop_
_entity_poly.entity_id
_entity_poly.type
_entity_poly.pdbx_seq_one_letter_code
_entity_poly.pdbx_strand_id
1 'polypeptide(L)'
;MADDLKGFYMSANGLSIQWKVRMKETRIPVGRLEINTIERLTRIGCSNHNFSVKETSKMPTLLDMNVDSDEGEEDTKSPKPRFDHRSRIFELDHCDGFGKVCYVYRNTKPGIPAQTAEVWFLDRGLQWHHLAEDFMSYYRLVLMHIGLPQWQYLFTDIGPTPQALQWYHLYCPTRVGTSRGMSERLSASDSHVSSPVNQPDFNKIQRGKFERR
;
A
#
# COMPACT_ATOMS: atom_id res chain seq x y z
N MET A 1 -15.15 -2.03 11.13
CA MET A 1 -14.59 -1.99 9.78
C MET A 1 -14.75 -0.55 9.35
N ALA A 2 -13.68 0.08 8.87
CA ALA A 2 -13.78 1.45 8.38
C ALA A 2 -14.85 1.51 7.28
N ASP A 3 -15.61 2.60 7.26
CA ASP A 3 -16.84 2.69 6.49
C ASP A 3 -16.62 2.61 4.98
N ASP A 4 -15.41 2.95 4.52
CA ASP A 4 -15.03 2.96 3.12
C ASP A 4 -14.80 1.56 2.52
N LEU A 5 -14.03 0.70 3.20
CA LEU A 5 -13.82 -0.70 2.77
C LEU A 5 -15.14 -1.48 2.85
N LYS A 6 -15.95 -1.21 3.88
CA LYS A 6 -17.29 -1.79 3.99
C LYS A 6 -18.16 -1.36 2.81
N GLY A 7 -18.16 -0.07 2.47
CA GLY A 7 -18.89 0.46 1.33
C GLY A 7 -18.48 -0.18 0.01
N PHE A 8 -17.16 -0.37 -0.20
CA PHE A 8 -16.65 -1.12 -1.35
C PHE A 8 -17.25 -2.51 -1.40
N TYR A 9 -17.14 -3.31 -0.33
CA TYR A 9 -17.66 -4.68 -0.30
C TYR A 9 -19.18 -4.81 -0.39
N MET A 10 -19.93 -3.79 0.05
CA MET A 10 -21.38 -3.72 -0.16
C MET A 10 -21.74 -3.43 -1.62
N SER A 11 -20.85 -2.82 -2.39
CA SER A 11 -21.05 -2.49 -3.81
C SER A 11 -20.43 -3.53 -4.77
N ALA A 12 -19.26 -4.07 -4.43
CA ALA A 12 -18.47 -4.99 -5.23
C ALA A 12 -17.72 -5.98 -4.32
N ASN A 13 -17.87 -7.28 -4.56
CA ASN A 13 -17.16 -8.31 -3.81
C ASN A 13 -15.78 -8.60 -4.42
N GLY A 14 -14.82 -7.70 -4.18
CA GLY A 14 -13.47 -7.78 -4.73
C GLY A 14 -13.32 -7.13 -6.11
N LEU A 15 -12.08 -7.07 -6.59
CA LEU A 15 -11.71 -6.52 -7.90
C LEU A 15 -10.63 -7.40 -8.52
N SER A 16 -10.76 -7.75 -9.80
CA SER A 16 -9.67 -8.35 -10.55
C SER A 16 -9.65 -7.78 -11.96
N ILE A 17 -8.59 -7.04 -12.28
CA ILE A 17 -8.35 -6.50 -13.61
C ILE A 17 -6.97 -6.96 -14.05
N GLN A 18 -6.90 -7.64 -15.19
CA GLN A 18 -5.64 -8.06 -15.80
C GLN A 18 -5.60 -7.61 -17.25
N TRP A 19 -4.44 -7.15 -17.69
CA TRP A 19 -4.24 -6.76 -19.08
C TRP A 19 -2.91 -7.26 -19.63
N LYS A 20 -2.91 -7.47 -20.94
CA LYS A 20 -1.79 -8.03 -21.69
C LYS A 20 -1.43 -7.10 -22.84
N VAL A 21 -0.14 -7.05 -23.16
CA VAL A 21 0.38 -6.28 -24.29
C VAL A 21 0.68 -7.23 -25.42
N ARG A 22 0.24 -6.86 -26.62
CA ARG A 22 0.55 -7.61 -27.84
C ARG A 22 1.85 -7.08 -28.43
N MET A 23 2.88 -7.91 -28.43
CA MET A 23 4.16 -7.64 -29.09
C MET A 23 4.40 -8.70 -30.16
N LYS A 24 4.38 -8.28 -31.43
CA LYS A 24 4.41 -9.18 -32.60
C LYS A 24 3.28 -10.24 -32.48
N GLU A 25 3.64 -11.51 -32.37
CA GLU A 25 2.71 -12.64 -32.24
C GLU A 25 2.47 -13.07 -30.77
N THR A 26 3.16 -12.46 -29.82
CA THR A 26 3.07 -12.82 -28.39
C THR A 26 2.14 -11.88 -27.62
N ARG A 27 1.44 -12.43 -26.62
CA ARG A 27 0.65 -11.66 -25.64
C ARG A 27 1.31 -11.78 -24.28
N ILE A 28 1.97 -10.71 -23.86
CA ILE A 28 2.70 -10.66 -22.60
C ILE A 28 1.77 -10.12 -21.51
N PRO A 29 1.50 -10.85 -20.41
CA PRO A 29 0.77 -10.29 -19.28
C PRO A 29 1.63 -9.21 -18.63
N VAL A 30 1.05 -8.01 -18.45
CA VAL A 30 1.78 -6.87 -17.91
C VAL A 30 1.15 -6.41 -16.62
N GLY A 31 -0.13 -6.02 -16.65
CA GLY A 31 -0.74 -5.46 -15.46
C GLY A 31 -1.77 -6.36 -14.80
N ARG A 32 -1.76 -6.34 -13.46
CA ARG A 32 -2.71 -7.01 -12.57
C ARG A 32 -3.07 -6.06 -11.44
N LEU A 33 -4.35 -5.80 -11.29
CA LEU A 33 -4.94 -5.12 -10.14
C LEU A 33 -5.83 -6.15 -9.45
N GLU A 34 -5.59 -6.41 -8.18
CA GLU A 34 -6.41 -7.33 -7.41
C GLU A 34 -6.75 -6.73 -6.06
N ILE A 35 -8.01 -6.90 -5.69
CA ILE A 35 -8.51 -6.72 -4.32
C ILE A 35 -9.30 -7.99 -4.04
N ASN A 36 -8.86 -8.74 -3.04
CA ASN A 36 -9.45 -10.00 -2.64
C ASN A 36 -10.95 -9.86 -2.39
N THR A 37 -11.70 -10.93 -2.64
CA THR A 37 -13.10 -11.03 -2.22
C THR A 37 -13.17 -11.15 -0.69
N ILE A 38 -14.34 -10.89 -0.09
CA ILE A 38 -14.52 -11.05 1.36
C ILE A 38 -14.15 -12.48 1.82
N GLU A 39 -14.51 -13.49 1.03
CA GLU A 39 -14.20 -14.90 1.29
C GLU A 39 -12.70 -15.21 1.24
N ARG A 40 -11.93 -14.45 0.45
CA ARG A 40 -10.48 -14.61 0.29
C ARG A 40 -9.66 -13.69 1.19
N LEU A 41 -10.29 -12.79 1.95
CA LEU A 41 -9.61 -11.98 2.95
C LEU A 41 -9.07 -12.88 4.06
N THR A 42 -7.75 -13.02 4.12
CA THR A 42 -7.08 -13.76 5.19
C THR A 42 -6.61 -12.81 6.28
N ARG A 43 -6.86 -13.16 7.54
CA ARG A 43 -6.30 -12.41 8.67
C ARG A 43 -4.86 -12.83 8.88
N ILE A 44 -3.94 -11.87 8.84
CA ILE A 44 -2.52 -12.09 9.12
C ILE A 44 -2.32 -11.99 10.64
N GLY A 45 -1.59 -12.95 11.23
CA GLY A 45 -1.21 -12.91 12.65
C GLY A 45 -2.23 -13.50 13.64
N CYS A 46 -3.22 -14.27 13.19
CA CYS A 46 -3.98 -15.14 14.08
C CYS A 46 -3.50 -16.58 13.99
N SER A 47 -2.76 -17.00 15.02
CA SER A 47 -2.89 -18.38 15.46
C SER A 47 -4.34 -18.58 15.88
N ASN A 48 -5.14 -19.18 15.02
CA ASN A 48 -6.31 -19.89 15.48
C ASN A 48 -5.79 -21.10 16.26
N HIS A 49 -5.53 -20.91 17.56
CA HIS A 49 -5.61 -22.00 18.50
C HIS A 49 -7.08 -22.45 18.49
N ASN A 50 -7.43 -23.26 17.49
CA ASN A 50 -8.69 -23.96 17.21
C ASN A 50 -8.60 -24.77 15.89
N PHE A 51 -7.51 -24.66 15.12
CA PHE A 51 -7.23 -25.69 14.10
C PHE A 51 -6.63 -26.89 14.83
N SER A 52 -7.35 -28.01 14.82
CA SER A 52 -6.90 -29.31 15.32
C SER A 52 -5.64 -29.74 14.57
N VAL A 53 -4.47 -29.30 15.04
CA VAL A 53 -3.16 -29.83 14.64
C VAL A 53 -2.89 -31.04 15.52
N LYS A 54 -3.41 -32.20 15.10
CA LYS A 54 -2.61 -33.41 15.25
C LYS A 54 -1.62 -33.39 14.09
N GLU A 55 -0.33 -33.34 14.45
CA GLU A 55 0.82 -33.58 13.57
C GLU A 55 1.09 -32.56 12.46
N THR A 56 1.70 -31.43 12.81
CA THR A 56 2.93 -30.92 12.15
C THR A 56 3.57 -29.89 13.07
N SER A 57 4.26 -30.38 14.09
CA SER A 57 5.13 -29.59 14.96
C SER A 57 6.31 -29.05 14.15
N LYS A 58 6.59 -27.75 14.31
CA LYS A 58 7.70 -26.95 13.75
C LYS A 58 7.47 -26.31 12.38
N MET A 59 6.39 -25.53 12.26
CA MET A 59 6.40 -24.43 11.30
C MET A 59 6.70 -23.13 12.08
N PRO A 60 7.84 -22.45 11.85
CA PRO A 60 8.13 -21.21 12.53
C PRO A 60 7.04 -20.20 12.17
N THR A 61 6.34 -19.72 13.18
CA THR A 61 5.31 -18.68 13.03
C THR A 61 6.00 -17.32 13.14
N LEU A 62 5.42 -16.24 12.60
CA LEU A 62 5.97 -14.87 12.70
C LEU A 62 6.22 -14.38 14.14
N LEU A 63 5.73 -15.13 15.15
CA LEU A 63 5.93 -14.88 16.58
C LEU A 63 7.16 -15.59 17.16
N ASP A 64 7.77 -16.54 16.43
CA ASP A 64 8.97 -17.28 16.87
C ASP A 64 10.27 -16.51 16.60
N MET A 65 10.18 -15.30 16.03
CA MET A 65 11.27 -14.34 16.09
C MET A 65 11.37 -13.82 17.52
N ASN A 66 12.15 -14.53 18.34
CA ASN A 66 12.60 -14.06 19.63
C ASN A 66 13.11 -12.62 19.46
N VAL A 67 12.45 -11.70 20.15
CA VAL A 67 12.80 -10.29 20.22
C VAL A 67 14.06 -10.22 21.07
N ASP A 68 15.24 -10.34 20.45
CA ASP A 68 16.45 -9.91 21.11
C ASP A 68 16.35 -8.40 21.29
N SER A 69 16.22 -8.01 22.56
CA SER A 69 16.37 -6.64 23.03
C SER A 69 17.79 -6.18 22.76
N ASP A 70 18.07 -5.76 21.53
CA ASP A 70 19.27 -4.97 21.26
C ASP A 70 18.92 -3.50 21.45
N GLU A 71 19.19 -3.01 22.66
CA GLU A 71 19.34 -1.59 22.92
C GLU A 71 20.67 -1.15 22.30
N GLY A 72 20.64 -0.74 21.03
CA GLY A 72 21.82 -0.26 20.32
C GLY A 72 21.47 0.37 18.98
N GLU A 73 22.03 1.56 18.75
CA GLU A 73 22.04 2.33 17.50
C GLU A 73 20.84 3.26 17.25
N GLU A 74 20.90 4.42 17.94
CA GLU A 74 20.45 5.71 17.40
C GLU A 74 21.18 6.01 16.09
N ASP A 75 20.58 5.72 14.94
CA ASP A 75 20.50 6.65 13.81
C ASP A 75 19.54 6.12 12.73
N THR A 76 18.87 7.03 12.03
CA THR A 76 17.93 6.83 10.90
C THR A 76 16.41 6.79 11.20
N LYS A 77 15.76 7.92 10.84
CA LYS A 77 14.38 8.13 10.36
C LYS A 77 13.31 7.11 10.76
N SER A 78 12.43 7.58 11.66
CA SER A 78 11.12 7.05 12.06
C SER A 78 11.08 5.58 12.53
N PRO A 79 10.54 5.30 13.74
CA PRO A 79 10.42 3.92 14.22
C PRO A 79 9.54 3.13 13.25
N LYS A 80 10.08 2.05 12.68
CA LYS A 80 9.34 1.11 11.83
C LYS A 80 8.05 0.69 12.56
N PRO A 81 6.89 0.68 11.88
CA PRO A 81 5.61 0.39 12.51
C PRO A 81 5.65 -1.02 13.12
N ARG A 82 5.46 -1.10 14.43
CA ARG A 82 5.34 -2.38 15.14
C ARG A 82 3.86 -2.70 15.32
N PHE A 83 3.38 -3.72 14.63
CA PHE A 83 2.02 -4.21 14.81
C PHE A 83 1.98 -5.29 15.90
N ASP A 84 1.23 -5.03 16.95
CA ASP A 84 1.09 -5.90 18.12
C ASP A 84 -0.19 -6.76 18.05
N HIS A 85 -0.46 -7.52 19.12
CA HIS A 85 -1.66 -8.32 19.29
C HIS A 85 -2.98 -7.52 19.24
N ARG A 86 -2.93 -6.19 19.36
CA ARG A 86 -4.09 -5.30 19.25
C ARG A 86 -4.35 -4.87 17.82
N SER A 87 -3.48 -5.23 16.89
CA SER A 87 -3.65 -4.96 15.47
C SER A 87 -4.47 -6.07 14.79
N ARG A 88 -5.45 -5.69 13.97
CA ARG A 88 -6.17 -6.62 13.09
C ARG A 88 -5.76 -6.34 11.66
N ILE A 89 -5.07 -7.31 11.05
CA ILE A 89 -4.46 -7.17 9.74
C ILE A 89 -5.16 -8.12 8.77
N PHE A 90 -5.62 -7.62 7.64
CA PHE A 90 -6.28 -8.41 6.60
C PHE A 90 -5.55 -8.26 5.27
N GLU A 91 -5.30 -9.36 4.57
CA GLU A 91 -4.63 -9.35 3.27
C GLU A 91 -5.60 -8.93 2.15
N LEU A 92 -5.37 -7.76 1.56
CA LEU A 92 -6.14 -7.26 0.40
C LEU A 92 -5.64 -7.82 -0.92
N ASP A 93 -4.33 -7.99 -1.07
CA ASP A 93 -3.70 -8.49 -2.29
C ASP A 93 -2.42 -9.25 -1.94
N HIS A 94 -2.18 -10.37 -2.61
CA HIS A 94 -0.99 -11.21 -2.47
C HIS A 94 0.12 -10.84 -3.48
N CYS A 95 -0.10 -9.84 -4.33
CA CYS A 95 0.90 -9.21 -5.20
C CYS A 95 1.80 -10.20 -5.95
N ASP A 96 1.24 -11.30 -6.46
CA ASP A 96 1.98 -12.37 -7.16
C ASP A 96 3.16 -12.98 -6.36
N GLY A 97 3.08 -12.97 -5.03
CA GLY A 97 4.13 -13.47 -4.16
C GLY A 97 5.32 -12.51 -3.98
N PHE A 98 5.27 -11.31 -4.55
CA PHE A 98 6.26 -10.26 -4.31
C PHE A 98 6.06 -9.53 -2.98
N GLY A 99 4.98 -9.80 -2.25
CA GLY A 99 4.66 -9.18 -0.98
C GLY A 99 3.18 -9.31 -0.70
N LYS A 100 2.66 -8.50 0.23
CA LYS A 100 1.24 -8.47 0.57
C LYS A 100 0.79 -7.05 0.81
N VAL A 101 -0.31 -6.64 0.20
CA VAL A 101 -1.01 -5.43 0.65
C VAL A 101 -1.97 -5.80 1.75
N CYS A 102 -1.88 -5.09 2.86
CA CYS A 102 -2.57 -5.38 4.09
C CYS A 102 -3.41 -4.18 4.52
N TYR A 103 -4.65 -4.46 4.92
CA TYR A 103 -5.53 -3.51 5.59
C TYR A 103 -5.38 -3.65 7.10
N VAL A 104 -4.92 -2.60 7.76
CA VAL A 104 -4.48 -2.66 9.16
C VAL A 104 -5.36 -1.77 10.03
N TYR A 105 -6.09 -2.41 10.95
CA TYR A 105 -6.70 -1.72 12.08
C TYR A 105 -5.73 -1.70 13.26
N ARG A 106 -5.30 -0.51 13.67
CA ARG A 106 -4.47 -0.33 14.88
C ARG A 106 -5.35 -0.23 16.13
N ASN A 107 -4.77 -0.51 17.29
CA ASN A 107 -5.37 -0.26 18.62
C ASN A 107 -6.79 -0.83 18.80
N THR A 108 -7.05 -2.03 18.29
CA THR A 108 -8.38 -2.63 18.37
C THR A 108 -8.67 -3.14 19.77
N LYS A 109 -9.83 -2.78 20.32
CA LYS A 109 -10.32 -3.26 21.61
C LYS A 109 -11.43 -4.30 21.40
N PRO A 110 -11.49 -5.39 22.19
CA PRO A 110 -12.58 -6.35 22.11
C PRO A 110 -13.94 -5.66 22.30
N GLY A 111 -14.93 -6.03 21.48
CA GLY A 111 -16.29 -5.46 21.55
C GLY A 111 -16.44 -4.05 20.96
N ILE A 112 -15.34 -3.36 20.60
CA ILE A 112 -15.40 -2.02 19.99
C ILE A 112 -15.09 -2.13 18.48
N PRO A 113 -15.97 -1.63 17.60
CA PRO A 113 -15.66 -1.54 16.17
C PRO A 113 -14.43 -0.65 15.96
N ALA A 114 -13.43 -1.16 15.23
CA ALA A 114 -12.31 -0.32 14.83
C ALA A 114 -12.79 0.75 13.85
N GLN A 115 -12.42 2.00 14.12
CA GLN A 115 -12.89 3.20 13.40
C GLN A 115 -11.96 3.58 12.25
N THR A 116 -10.65 3.50 12.46
CA THR A 116 -9.64 3.86 11.45
C THR A 116 -8.85 2.63 11.04
N ALA A 117 -8.47 2.59 9.76
CA ALA A 117 -7.54 1.61 9.23
C ALA A 117 -6.76 2.18 8.06
N GLU A 118 -5.52 1.76 8.00
CA GLU A 118 -4.53 2.19 7.02
C GLU A 118 -4.18 1.03 6.09
N VAL A 119 -3.59 1.33 4.94
CA VAL A 119 -3.12 0.34 3.98
C VAL A 119 -1.60 0.32 3.94
N TRP A 120 -1.05 -0.87 4.17
CA TRP A 120 0.38 -1.11 4.26
C TRP A 120 0.81 -2.19 3.27
N PHE A 121 2.00 -2.05 2.70
CA PHE A 121 2.67 -3.09 1.95
C PHE A 121 3.68 -3.82 2.84
N LEU A 122 3.54 -5.13 2.93
CA LEU A 122 4.50 -6.04 3.57
C LEU A 122 5.35 -6.68 2.49
N ASP A 123 6.64 -6.35 2.45
CA ASP A 123 7.56 -6.91 1.46
C ASP A 123 8.07 -8.32 1.86
N ARG A 124 8.87 -8.93 0.98
CA ARG A 124 9.49 -10.24 1.24
C ARG A 124 10.58 -10.23 2.33
N GLY A 125 11.13 -9.06 2.66
CA GLY A 125 12.03 -8.85 3.78
C GLY A 125 11.31 -8.60 5.11
N LEU A 126 9.98 -8.82 5.14
CA LEU A 126 9.11 -8.60 6.28
C LEU A 126 9.11 -7.15 6.78
N GLN A 127 9.42 -6.20 5.88
CA GLN A 127 9.35 -4.77 6.18
C GLN A 127 8.00 -4.21 5.77
N TRP A 128 7.50 -3.31 6.60
CA TRP A 128 6.22 -2.63 6.44
C TRP A 128 6.43 -1.25 5.84
N HIS A 129 5.72 -0.99 4.74
CA HIS A 129 5.79 0.27 4.00
C HIS A 129 4.39 0.87 3.88
N HIS A 130 4.23 2.13 4.25
CA HIS A 130 2.93 2.78 4.21
C HIS A 130 2.52 3.06 2.75
N LEU A 131 1.29 2.69 2.37
CA LEU A 131 0.77 2.99 1.03
C LEU A 131 -0.29 4.09 1.07
N ALA A 132 -1.23 4.02 2.01
CA ALA A 132 -2.35 4.95 2.08
C ALA A 132 -3.01 4.99 3.46
N GLU A 133 -3.56 6.15 3.80
CA GLU A 133 -4.23 6.41 5.09
C GLU A 133 -5.59 5.72 5.20
N ASP A 134 -6.26 5.46 4.06
CA ASP A 134 -7.57 4.82 4.00
C ASP A 134 -7.72 3.93 2.74
N PHE A 135 -8.82 3.17 2.65
CA PHE A 135 -9.04 2.26 1.52
C PHE A 135 -9.29 3.03 0.22
N MET A 136 -10.01 4.16 0.26
CA MET A 136 -10.32 4.91 -0.96
C MET A 136 -9.08 5.53 -1.61
N SER A 137 -8.15 6.02 -0.79
CA SER A 137 -6.87 6.54 -1.24
C SER A 137 -6.01 5.43 -1.82
N TYR A 138 -5.99 4.25 -1.17
CA TYR A 138 -5.37 3.05 -1.74
C TYR A 138 -6.02 2.62 -3.07
N TYR A 139 -7.35 2.62 -3.16
CA TYR A 139 -8.08 2.25 -4.37
C TYR A 139 -7.72 3.19 -5.53
N ARG A 140 -7.67 4.50 -5.28
CA ARG A 140 -7.19 5.48 -6.27
C ARG A 140 -5.72 5.26 -6.64
N LEU A 141 -4.88 4.89 -5.68
CA LEU A 141 -3.47 4.58 -5.90
C LEU A 141 -3.29 3.35 -6.81
N VAL A 142 -4.06 2.29 -6.59
CA VAL A 142 -4.12 1.09 -7.43
C VAL A 142 -4.53 1.44 -8.86
N LEU A 143 -5.60 2.23 -9.03
CA LEU A 143 -6.06 2.69 -10.35
C LEU A 143 -5.02 3.57 -11.05
N MET A 144 -4.35 4.45 -10.29
CA MET A 144 -3.26 5.27 -10.83
C MET A 144 -2.21 4.36 -11.46
N HIS A 145 -1.74 3.33 -10.75
CA HIS A 145 -0.65 2.47 -11.23
C HIS A 145 -1.05 1.47 -12.31
N ILE A 146 -2.34 1.41 -12.70
CA ILE A 146 -2.88 0.50 -13.72
C ILE A 146 -2.43 -0.96 -13.54
N GLY A 147 -2.10 -1.34 -12.30
CA GLY A 147 -1.58 -2.66 -11.95
C GLY A 147 -0.25 -3.02 -12.59
N LEU A 148 0.59 -2.04 -12.96
CA LEU A 148 1.95 -2.33 -13.43
C LEU A 148 2.70 -3.23 -12.44
N PRO A 149 3.60 -4.10 -12.92
CA PRO A 149 4.33 -5.03 -12.05
C PRO A 149 5.02 -4.29 -10.91
N GLN A 150 4.91 -4.84 -9.70
CA GLN A 150 5.63 -4.38 -8.51
C GLN A 150 5.46 -2.89 -8.20
N TRP A 151 4.31 -2.29 -8.51
CA TRP A 151 4.11 -0.86 -8.27
C TRP A 151 4.21 -0.47 -6.80
N GLN A 152 3.87 -1.38 -5.89
CA GLN A 152 4.01 -1.19 -4.44
C GLN A 152 5.47 -0.95 -4.04
N TYR A 153 6.43 -1.55 -4.77
CA TYR A 153 7.85 -1.38 -4.51
C TYR A 153 8.36 0.04 -4.79
N LEU A 154 7.60 0.89 -5.49
CA LEU A 154 7.93 2.30 -5.66
C LEU A 154 7.88 3.09 -4.34
N PHE A 155 7.25 2.54 -3.31
CA PHE A 155 7.14 3.10 -1.96
C PHE A 155 8.12 2.44 -0.97
N THR A 156 9.12 1.73 -1.49
CA THR A 156 10.13 1.03 -0.69
C THR A 156 11.52 1.53 -1.08
N ASP A 157 12.49 1.40 -0.18
CA ASP A 157 13.88 1.75 -0.46
C ASP A 157 14.52 0.85 -1.53
N ILE A 158 13.98 -0.36 -1.72
CA ILE A 158 14.49 -1.35 -2.67
C ILE A 158 14.11 -0.98 -4.12
N GLY A 159 12.88 -0.50 -4.31
CA GLY A 159 12.36 -0.21 -5.64
C GLY A 159 11.96 -1.46 -6.44
N PRO A 160 11.28 -1.27 -7.59
CA PRO A 160 10.88 -2.36 -8.47
C PRO A 160 12.08 -2.93 -9.24
N THR A 161 11.94 -4.16 -9.72
CA THR A 161 12.98 -4.83 -10.53
C THR A 161 13.23 -4.11 -11.87
N PRO A 162 14.42 -4.28 -12.49
CA PRO A 162 14.72 -3.70 -13.80
C PRO A 162 13.71 -4.10 -14.89
N GLN A 163 13.21 -5.34 -14.85
CA GLN A 163 12.18 -5.82 -15.78
C GLN A 163 10.85 -5.08 -15.59
N ALA A 164 10.43 -4.84 -14.35
CA ALA A 164 9.26 -4.03 -14.07
C ALA A 164 9.45 -2.59 -14.57
N LEU A 165 10.61 -1.97 -14.31
CA LEU A 165 10.95 -0.61 -14.75
C LEU A 165 10.83 -0.39 -16.26
N GLN A 166 11.13 -1.40 -17.09
CA GLN A 166 10.92 -1.32 -18.53
C GLN A 166 9.46 -1.00 -18.88
N TRP A 167 8.50 -1.60 -18.17
CA TRP A 167 7.08 -1.32 -18.36
C TRP A 167 6.69 0.09 -17.89
N TYR A 168 7.31 0.58 -16.81
CA TYR A 168 7.09 1.97 -16.37
C TYR A 168 7.60 2.98 -17.40
N HIS A 169 8.77 2.76 -17.98
CA HIS A 169 9.28 3.65 -19.03
C HIS A 169 8.37 3.67 -20.27
N LEU A 170 7.69 2.56 -20.56
CA LEU A 170 6.77 2.47 -21.69
C LEU A 170 5.41 3.12 -21.41
N TYR A 171 4.82 2.87 -20.24
CA TYR A 171 3.43 3.27 -19.94
C TYR A 171 3.31 4.53 -19.08
N CYS A 172 4.32 4.85 -18.27
CA CYS A 172 4.27 5.85 -17.21
C CYS A 172 5.64 6.52 -16.94
N PRO A 173 6.32 7.08 -17.96
CA PRO A 173 7.72 7.52 -17.85
C PRO A 173 7.96 8.59 -16.78
N THR A 174 6.97 9.43 -16.50
CA THR A 174 7.07 10.49 -15.48
C THR A 174 6.83 9.99 -14.06
N ARG A 175 6.22 8.82 -13.86
CA ARG A 175 5.71 8.40 -12.54
C ARG A 175 6.76 7.76 -11.64
N VAL A 176 7.84 7.23 -12.20
CA VAL A 176 8.93 6.61 -11.40
C VAL A 176 9.54 7.63 -10.44
N GLY A 177 9.77 8.87 -10.91
CA GLY A 177 10.28 9.95 -10.06
C GLY A 177 9.26 10.48 -9.05
N THR A 178 7.99 10.61 -9.46
CA THR A 178 6.92 11.14 -8.59
C THR A 178 6.56 10.21 -7.44
N SER A 179 6.55 8.89 -7.67
CA SER A 179 6.14 7.91 -6.65
C SER A 179 7.14 7.85 -5.48
N ARG A 180 8.44 7.98 -5.77
CA ARG A 180 9.47 8.09 -4.73
C ARG A 180 9.29 9.35 -3.88
N GLY A 181 8.99 10.48 -4.51
CA GLY A 181 8.64 11.72 -3.78
C GLY A 181 7.33 11.63 -2.99
N MET A 182 6.38 10.78 -3.41
CA MET A 182 5.15 10.52 -2.65
C MET A 182 5.41 9.65 -1.43
N SER A 183 6.29 8.65 -1.53
CA SER A 183 6.78 7.86 -0.39
C SER A 183 7.43 8.74 0.67
N GLU A 184 8.31 9.66 0.26
CA GLU A 184 8.95 10.61 1.17
C GLU A 184 7.93 11.52 1.87
N ARG A 185 6.89 11.98 1.15
CA ARG A 185 5.82 12.80 1.74
C ARG A 185 4.96 12.02 2.73
N LEU A 186 4.59 10.79 2.41
CA LEU A 186 3.83 9.91 3.31
C LEU A 186 4.62 9.60 4.60
N SER A 187 5.95 9.53 4.51
CA SER A 187 6.82 9.38 5.68
C SER A 187 7.00 10.66 6.49
N ALA A 188 6.81 11.84 5.88
CA ALA A 188 7.00 13.15 6.52
C ALA A 188 5.75 13.69 7.25
N SER A 189 4.58 13.09 7.04
CA SER A 189 3.29 13.51 7.61
C SER A 189 3.22 13.47 9.15
N ASP A 190 4.17 12.82 9.83
CA ASP A 190 4.26 12.81 11.30
C ASP A 190 4.90 14.08 11.90
N SER A 191 5.29 15.04 11.06
CA SER A 191 5.72 16.38 11.50
C SER A 191 4.70 17.43 11.09
N HIS A 192 4.07 18.07 12.08
CA HIS A 192 3.13 19.19 11.88
C HIS A 192 3.69 20.24 10.89
N VAL A 193 3.18 20.26 9.66
CA VAL A 193 3.34 21.40 8.74
C VAL A 193 2.06 21.60 7.93
N SER A 194 1.51 22.80 8.10
CA SER A 194 0.42 23.42 7.35
C SER A 194 0.48 23.15 5.85
N SER A 195 -0.62 22.64 5.29
CA SER A 195 -0.81 22.49 3.85
C SER A 195 -0.64 23.83 3.13
N PRO A 196 0.11 23.91 2.02
CA PRO A 196 0.06 25.09 1.16
C PRO A 196 -1.28 25.06 0.41
N VAL A 197 -2.19 25.93 0.84
CA VAL A 197 -3.42 26.24 0.10
C VAL A 197 -3.01 26.89 -1.22
N ASN A 198 -3.22 26.19 -2.33
CA ASN A 198 -3.21 26.79 -3.66
C ASN A 198 -4.45 27.70 -3.78
N GLN A 199 -4.35 28.92 -3.25
CA GLN A 199 -5.26 30.00 -3.59
C GLN A 199 -4.82 30.60 -4.93
N PRO A 200 -5.65 30.55 -5.98
CA PRO A 200 -5.38 31.31 -7.19
C PRO A 200 -5.49 32.82 -6.86
N ASP A 201 -4.38 33.53 -6.95
CA ASP A 201 -4.31 34.98 -6.77
C ASP A 201 -4.88 35.67 -8.02
N PHE A 202 -6.17 36.02 -7.97
CA PHE A 202 -6.88 36.67 -9.06
C PHE A 202 -6.33 38.07 -9.41
N ASN A 203 -5.46 38.66 -8.57
CA ASN A 203 -4.85 39.96 -8.85
C ASN A 203 -3.68 39.90 -9.84
N LYS A 204 -3.22 38.71 -10.24
CA LYS A 204 -2.17 38.55 -11.27
C LYS A 204 -2.68 38.37 -12.70
N ILE A 205 -4.00 38.37 -12.93
CA ILE A 205 -4.60 38.10 -14.25
C ILE A 205 -4.90 39.38 -15.08
N GLN A 206 -4.59 40.59 -14.59
CA GLN A 206 -4.85 41.82 -15.36
C GLN A 206 -3.62 42.70 -15.61
N ARG A 207 -2.58 42.15 -16.22
CA ARG A 207 -1.58 42.97 -16.95
C ARG A 207 -1.19 42.30 -18.26
N GLY A 208 -1.93 42.64 -19.32
CA GLY A 208 -1.58 42.22 -20.68
C GLY A 208 -2.53 42.75 -21.73
N LYS A 209 -2.16 43.91 -22.31
CA LYS A 209 -2.60 44.48 -23.60
C LYS A 209 -3.94 45.23 -23.63
N PHE A 210 -3.87 46.52 -23.31
CA PHE A 210 -4.54 47.54 -24.13
C PHE A 210 -3.45 48.43 -24.73
N GLU A 211 -3.13 48.20 -25.99
CA GLU A 211 -2.54 49.22 -26.86
C GLU A 211 -3.40 49.24 -28.13
N ARG A 212 -4.23 50.28 -28.23
CA ARG A 212 -4.89 50.72 -29.45
C ARG A 212 -4.56 52.19 -29.62
N ARG A 213 -3.68 52.50 -30.57
CA ARG A 213 -3.90 53.42 -31.70
C ARG A 213 -2.58 53.71 -32.40
#